data_AF-A0A524LME8-F1
#
_entry.id   AF-A0A524LME8-F1
#
_cell.length_a   1.000
_cell.length_b   1.000
_cell.length_c   1.000
_cell.angle_alpha   90.00
_cell.angle_beta   90.00
_cell.angle_gamma   90.00
#
_symmetry.space_group_name_H-M   'P 1'
#
loop_
_entity.id
_entity.type
_entity.pdbx_description
1 polymer ?
#
loop_
_entity_poly.entity_id
_entity_poly.type
_entity_poly.pdbx_seq_one_letter_code
_entity_poly.pdbx_strand_id
1 'polypeptide(L)'
;MINKLVEIAEKLSEERKKDSEFLDRIGKAAHEQAPRFLIISPIRRSSQDLQLFNMKMGDVFHATRVSNKPLLPPNESPILFAGPAAFNREFPEKRAVILTFDIEEPEAIIRESLENLILHPDLEGLPIIVFRADYEQGRVRIVPHGKGRDYEDENRLISQVNRPEELDTHTLVLICSDSRIDPPVTPRGLPMAIRTLGGYIPQYTGLEDETLYLNNFFEDWLSQKEGTQQILVIVHGNFEGDGPSCGAGMASLSPADISNKMLRSVLVELENAAKPFEPVPANTPEDRVKSLALAIRQNLLTYPAINTNPISKTVDFIRTLLMDTVSNVLTITDD
;
A
#
# COMPACT_ATOMS: atom_id res chain seq x y z
N MET A 1 20.73 -10.11 -1.50
CA MET A 1 19.74 -9.39 -0.66
C MET A 1 18.41 -10.13 -0.62
N ILE A 2 17.84 -10.53 -1.76
CA ILE A 2 16.56 -11.26 -1.84
C ILE A 2 16.54 -12.54 -0.99
N ASN A 3 17.55 -13.41 -1.10
CA ASN A 3 17.62 -14.62 -0.25
C ASN A 3 17.54 -14.28 1.24
N LYS A 4 18.12 -13.14 1.66
CA LYS A 4 18.04 -12.69 3.05
C LYS A 4 16.66 -12.18 3.42
N LEU A 5 15.93 -11.56 2.50
CA LEU A 5 14.52 -11.17 2.70
C LEU A 5 13.65 -12.41 2.90
N VAL A 6 13.84 -13.44 2.07
CA VAL A 6 13.13 -14.72 2.20
C VAL A 6 13.41 -15.36 3.56
N GLU A 7 14.67 -15.48 3.96
CA GLU A 7 15.05 -16.00 5.28
C GLU A 7 14.43 -15.21 6.44
N ILE A 8 14.38 -13.87 6.34
CA ILE A 8 13.75 -13.01 7.35
C ILE A 8 12.24 -13.26 7.39
N ALA A 9 11.59 -13.33 6.23
CA ALA A 9 10.15 -13.57 6.12
C ALA A 9 9.75 -14.94 6.70
N GLU A 10 10.52 -16.00 6.41
CA GLU A 10 10.33 -17.33 6.99
C GLU A 10 10.47 -17.29 8.52
N LYS A 11 11.54 -16.67 9.03
CA LYS A 11 11.76 -16.54 10.48
C LYS A 11 10.61 -15.79 11.16
N LEU A 12 10.18 -14.67 10.60
CA LEU A 12 9.06 -13.88 11.13
C LEU A 12 7.74 -14.65 11.05
N SER A 13 7.52 -15.44 10.00
CA SER A 13 6.36 -16.32 9.89
C SER A 13 6.34 -17.35 11.02
N GLU A 14 7.46 -18.01 11.29
CA GLU A 14 7.59 -18.98 12.39
C GLU A 14 7.46 -18.34 13.78
N GLU A 15 7.85 -17.08 13.95
CA GLU A 15 7.60 -16.32 15.17
C GLU A 15 6.11 -15.98 15.33
N ARG A 16 5.45 -15.52 14.26
CA ARG A 16 4.02 -15.20 14.25
C ARG A 16 3.14 -16.43 14.49
N LYS A 17 3.51 -17.60 13.96
CA LYS A 17 2.79 -18.87 14.20
C LYS A 17 2.83 -19.32 15.67
N LYS A 18 3.72 -18.76 16.50
CA LYS A 18 3.75 -19.00 17.95
C LYS A 18 2.79 -18.08 18.72
N ASP A 19 2.30 -17.01 18.09
CA ASP A 19 1.29 -16.11 18.66
C ASP A 19 -0.11 -16.67 18.39
N SER A 20 -0.77 -17.16 19.45
CA SER A 20 -2.13 -17.70 19.36
C SER A 20 -3.15 -16.66 18.92
N GLU A 21 -2.98 -15.39 19.30
CA GLU A 21 -3.89 -14.33 18.85
C GLU A 21 -3.71 -14.03 17.36
N PHE A 22 -2.46 -14.12 16.87
CA PHE A 22 -2.19 -14.02 15.44
C PHE A 22 -2.89 -15.13 14.67
N LEU A 23 -2.76 -16.38 15.12
CA LEU A 23 -3.44 -17.51 14.48
C LEU A 23 -4.96 -17.34 14.45
N ASP A 24 -5.56 -16.86 15.54
CA ASP A 24 -7.00 -16.61 15.64
C ASP A 24 -7.45 -15.46 14.70
N ARG A 25 -6.67 -14.37 14.64
CA ARG A 25 -6.92 -13.23 13.72
C ARG A 25 -6.79 -13.67 12.27
N ILE A 26 -5.72 -14.40 11.93
CA ILE A 26 -5.48 -14.93 10.60
C ILE A 26 -6.54 -15.96 10.21
N GLY A 27 -6.94 -16.85 11.11
CA GLY A 27 -8.00 -17.83 10.85
C GLY A 27 -9.31 -17.14 10.47
N LYS A 28 -9.64 -16.02 11.11
CA LYS A 28 -10.78 -15.17 10.74
C LYS A 28 -10.54 -14.43 9.41
N ALA A 29 -9.37 -13.80 9.26
CA ALA A 29 -9.00 -13.02 8.08
C ALA A 29 -8.79 -13.86 6.81
N ALA A 30 -8.55 -15.16 6.96
CA ALA A 30 -8.48 -16.14 5.88
C ALA A 30 -9.83 -16.31 5.17
N HIS A 31 -10.93 -16.03 5.87
CA HIS A 31 -12.28 -16.17 5.33
C HIS A 31 -12.87 -14.82 4.91
N GLU A 32 -12.68 -13.75 5.70
CA GLU A 32 -13.21 -12.41 5.39
C GLU A 32 -12.26 -11.29 5.87
N GLN A 33 -12.04 -10.26 5.05
CA GLN A 33 -11.34 -9.04 5.47
C GLN A 33 -12.31 -8.12 6.22
N ALA A 34 -11.92 -7.67 7.41
CA ALA A 34 -12.68 -6.70 8.20
C ALA A 34 -11.74 -5.66 8.87
N PRO A 35 -10.92 -4.93 8.09
CA PRO A 35 -10.12 -3.84 8.63
C PRO A 35 -11.03 -2.76 9.21
N ARG A 36 -10.66 -2.23 10.37
CA ARG A 36 -11.44 -1.22 11.09
C ARG A 36 -11.09 0.20 10.64
N PHE A 37 -9.91 0.38 10.05
CA PHE A 37 -9.41 1.68 9.62
C PHE A 37 -8.97 1.64 8.16
N LEU A 38 -9.16 2.76 7.47
CA LEU A 38 -8.40 3.08 6.26
C LEU A 38 -7.27 4.02 6.67
N ILE A 39 -6.01 3.68 6.45
CA ILE A 39 -4.89 4.61 6.64
C ILE A 39 -4.35 5.10 5.30
N ILE A 40 -4.18 6.42 5.16
CA ILE A 40 -3.57 7.05 4.00
C ILE A 40 -2.21 7.58 4.43
N SER A 41 -1.17 6.86 4.03
CA SER A 41 0.19 7.06 4.52
C SER A 41 1.11 7.65 3.45
N PRO A 42 2.13 8.46 3.81
CA PRO A 42 3.16 8.84 2.86
C PRO A 42 3.97 7.60 2.44
N ILE A 43 4.39 7.54 1.17
CA ILE A 43 5.23 6.45 0.64
C ILE A 43 6.41 6.12 1.56
N ARG A 44 7.03 7.16 2.13
CA ARG A 44 8.22 7.04 2.98
C ARG A 44 7.95 6.38 4.34
N ARG A 45 6.69 6.29 4.78
CA ARG A 45 6.36 5.84 6.16
C ARG A 45 5.29 4.75 6.22
N SER A 46 4.67 4.39 5.09
CA SER A 46 3.53 3.45 5.08
C SER A 46 3.80 2.12 5.80
N SER A 47 5.03 1.60 5.77
CA SER A 47 5.39 0.35 6.46
C SER A 47 5.59 0.52 7.97
N GLN A 48 5.81 1.76 8.45
CA GLN A 48 6.06 2.07 9.86
C GLN A 48 4.77 2.33 10.63
N ASP A 49 3.66 2.68 9.96
CA ASP A 49 2.44 3.15 10.64
C ASP A 49 1.78 2.09 11.55
N LEU A 50 1.76 0.82 11.15
CA LEU A 50 1.21 -0.23 12.02
C LEU A 50 2.02 -0.36 13.33
N GLN A 51 3.35 -0.34 13.23
CA GLN A 51 4.23 -0.36 14.40
C GLN A 51 4.06 0.90 15.25
N LEU A 52 3.98 2.08 14.59
CA LEU A 52 3.80 3.37 15.24
C LEU A 52 2.56 3.38 16.11
N PHE A 53 1.42 2.88 15.63
CA PHE A 53 0.14 2.88 16.36
C PHE A 53 -0.14 1.56 17.10
N ASN A 54 0.83 0.65 17.17
CA ASN A 54 0.67 -0.70 17.73
C ASN A 54 -0.55 -1.47 17.18
N MET A 55 -0.87 -1.22 15.91
CA MET A 55 -1.90 -1.95 15.18
C MET A 55 -1.32 -3.27 14.66
N LYS A 56 -2.20 -4.23 14.41
CA LYS A 56 -1.83 -5.54 13.88
C LYS A 56 -2.30 -5.68 12.44
N MET A 57 -1.65 -6.59 11.72
CA MET A 57 -2.13 -7.06 10.42
C MET A 57 -3.59 -7.51 10.56
N GLY A 58 -4.43 -7.04 9.64
CA GLY A 58 -5.89 -7.19 9.67
C GLY A 58 -6.64 -5.98 10.22
N ASP A 59 -5.99 -5.08 10.97
CA ASP A 59 -6.67 -3.91 11.55
C ASP A 59 -6.92 -2.78 10.53
N VAL A 60 -6.09 -2.70 9.49
CA VAL A 60 -5.99 -1.53 8.63
C VAL A 60 -5.93 -1.92 7.16
N PHE A 61 -6.75 -1.26 6.35
CA PHE A 61 -6.59 -1.21 4.90
C PHE A 61 -5.77 0.02 4.54
N HIS A 62 -4.82 -0.11 3.62
CA HIS A 62 -3.90 0.98 3.31
C HIS A 62 -4.26 1.70 2.01
N ALA A 63 -3.94 2.98 1.99
CA ALA A 63 -3.86 3.84 0.82
C ALA A 63 -2.58 4.67 0.93
N THR A 64 -2.17 5.25 -0.20
CA THR A 64 -0.87 5.92 -0.32
C THR A 64 -1.05 7.38 -0.70
N ARG A 65 -0.18 8.23 -0.18
CA ARG A 65 0.04 9.60 -0.67
C ARG A 65 1.53 9.86 -0.85
N VAL A 66 1.86 10.90 -1.60
CA VAL A 66 3.25 11.36 -1.73
C VAL A 66 3.59 12.32 -0.58
N SER A 67 4.77 12.16 0.03
CA SER A 67 5.23 13.00 1.14
C SER A 67 5.46 14.45 0.65
N ASN A 68 5.19 15.46 1.48
CA ASN A 68 5.31 16.89 1.11
C ASN A 68 4.47 17.30 -0.10
N LYS A 69 3.40 16.56 -0.38
CA LYS A 69 2.41 16.87 -1.39
C LYS A 69 1.02 16.70 -0.78
N PRO A 70 0.04 17.55 -1.14
CA PRO A 70 -1.33 17.36 -0.69
C PRO A 70 -1.90 16.06 -1.27
N LEU A 71 -2.83 15.43 -0.59
CA LEU A 71 -3.66 14.40 -1.20
C LEU A 71 -4.39 15.02 -2.39
N LEU A 72 -4.32 14.41 -3.56
CA LEU A 72 -5.03 14.90 -4.75
C LEU A 72 -6.54 14.63 -4.63
N PRO A 73 -7.39 15.38 -5.36
CA PRO A 73 -8.79 15.05 -5.53
C PRO A 73 -8.99 13.59 -5.99
N PRO A 74 -10.10 12.92 -5.63
CA PRO A 74 -10.33 11.51 -5.94
C PRO A 74 -10.16 11.13 -7.42
N ASN A 75 -10.55 12.02 -8.35
CA ASN A 75 -10.45 11.76 -9.79
C ASN A 75 -9.03 11.91 -10.34
N GLU A 76 -8.14 12.60 -9.62
CA GLU A 76 -6.73 12.81 -9.99
C GLU A 76 -5.80 11.82 -9.28
N SER A 77 -6.32 11.07 -8.29
CA SER A 77 -5.61 9.96 -7.65
C SER A 77 -6.47 8.70 -7.50
N PRO A 78 -6.90 8.10 -8.62
CA PRO A 78 -7.70 6.88 -8.61
C PRO A 78 -6.94 5.66 -8.07
N ILE A 79 -5.62 5.54 -8.27
CA ILE A 79 -4.87 4.34 -7.88
C ILE A 79 -4.29 4.45 -6.47
N LEU A 80 -3.66 5.56 -6.11
CA LEU A 80 -2.98 5.68 -4.81
C LEU A 80 -3.96 5.77 -3.64
N PHE A 81 -5.08 6.46 -3.83
CA PHE A 81 -6.00 6.79 -2.75
C PHE A 81 -7.46 6.39 -3.03
N ALA A 82 -8.05 6.88 -4.12
CA ALA A 82 -9.50 6.82 -4.27
C ALA A 82 -10.01 5.39 -4.53
N GLY A 83 -9.27 4.58 -5.29
CA GLY A 83 -9.55 3.16 -5.49
C GLY A 83 -9.55 2.38 -4.18
N PRO A 84 -8.48 2.44 -3.36
CA PRO A 84 -8.48 1.86 -2.03
C PRO A 84 -9.61 2.36 -1.13
N ALA A 85 -9.93 3.66 -1.15
CA ALA A 85 -11.03 4.24 -0.38
C ALA A 85 -12.41 3.71 -0.83
N ALA A 86 -12.63 3.57 -2.14
CA ALA A 86 -13.83 2.97 -2.70
C ALA A 86 -13.94 1.47 -2.37
N PHE A 87 -12.82 0.72 -2.39
CA PHE A 87 -12.78 -0.68 -1.97
C PHE A 87 -13.12 -0.85 -0.49
N ASN A 88 -12.62 0.04 0.36
CA ASN A 88 -12.87 0.02 1.81
C ASN A 88 -14.37 0.09 2.16
N ARG A 89 -15.21 0.68 1.30
CA ARG A 89 -16.67 0.73 1.48
C ARG A 89 -17.29 -0.65 1.66
N GLU A 90 -16.74 -1.67 1.01
CA GLU A 90 -17.31 -3.02 1.00
C GLU A 90 -17.07 -3.78 2.31
N PHE A 91 -16.19 -3.30 3.20
CA PHE A 91 -15.92 -3.97 4.47
C PHE A 91 -17.05 -3.79 5.50
N PRO A 92 -17.35 -4.80 6.33
CA PRO A 92 -18.46 -4.74 7.27
C PRO A 92 -18.22 -3.72 8.41
N GLU A 93 -16.98 -3.54 8.84
CA GLU A 93 -16.60 -2.60 9.90
C GLU A 93 -15.77 -1.45 9.34
N LYS A 94 -16.08 -0.21 9.72
CA LYS A 94 -15.34 1.01 9.35
C LYS A 94 -15.46 2.03 10.47
N ARG A 95 -14.36 2.31 11.17
CA ARG A 95 -14.34 3.24 12.31
C ARG A 95 -13.92 4.64 11.91
N ALA A 96 -12.79 4.75 11.21
CA ALA A 96 -12.26 6.05 10.80
C ALA A 96 -11.30 5.93 9.61
N VAL A 97 -11.06 7.07 8.97
CA VAL A 97 -9.95 7.27 8.04
C VAL A 97 -8.81 7.97 8.79
N ILE A 98 -7.61 7.40 8.74
CA ILE A 98 -6.42 7.95 9.39
C ILE A 98 -5.51 8.55 8.31
N LEU A 99 -5.09 9.80 8.49
CA LEU A 99 -4.08 10.44 7.65
C LEU A 99 -2.84 10.70 8.48
N THR A 100 -1.70 10.20 8.03
CA THR A 100 -0.41 10.43 8.69
C THR A 100 0.42 11.43 7.89
N PHE A 101 1.13 12.30 8.59
CA PHE A 101 2.07 13.29 8.07
C PHE A 101 3.37 13.26 8.84
N ASP A 102 4.50 13.43 8.15
CA ASP A 102 5.77 13.69 8.84
C ASP A 102 5.64 15.00 9.64
N ILE A 103 6.31 15.08 10.78
CA ILE A 103 6.23 16.23 11.71
C ILE A 103 6.56 17.57 11.04
N GLU A 104 7.42 17.56 10.03
CA GLU A 104 7.89 18.73 9.28
C GLU A 104 6.94 19.15 8.13
N GLU A 105 5.90 18.36 7.82
CA GLU A 105 5.01 18.68 6.70
C GLU A 105 4.18 19.96 6.97
N PRO A 106 4.20 20.95 6.05
CA PRO A 106 3.47 22.20 6.21
C PRO A 106 1.97 22.03 6.48
N GLU A 107 1.40 22.91 7.30
CA GLU A 107 -0.03 22.85 7.63
C GLU A 107 -0.95 23.06 6.41
N ALA A 108 -0.47 23.83 5.41
CA ALA A 108 -1.20 24.02 4.15
C ALA A 108 -1.43 22.69 3.42
N ILE A 109 -0.44 21.80 3.41
CA ILE A 109 -0.54 20.47 2.78
C ILE A 109 -1.61 19.63 3.48
N ILE A 110 -1.64 19.66 4.82
CA ILE A 110 -2.63 18.93 5.62
C ILE A 110 -4.04 19.45 5.34
N ARG A 111 -4.21 20.78 5.34
CA ARG A 111 -5.51 21.42 5.08
C ARG A 111 -6.04 21.04 3.69
N GLU A 112 -5.21 21.18 2.66
CA GLU A 112 -5.59 20.84 1.28
C GLU A 112 -5.87 19.34 1.13
N SER A 113 -5.08 18.48 1.78
CA SER A 113 -5.34 17.03 1.81
C SER A 113 -6.72 16.70 2.39
N LEU A 114 -7.10 17.39 3.48
CA LEU A 114 -8.42 17.22 4.10
C LEU A 114 -9.55 17.74 3.22
N GLU A 115 -9.33 18.84 2.50
CA GLU A 115 -10.30 19.38 1.54
C GLU A 115 -10.55 18.41 0.38
N ASN A 116 -9.51 17.74 -0.11
CA ASN A 116 -9.64 16.74 -1.18
C ASN A 116 -10.19 15.40 -0.69
N LEU A 117 -9.83 14.96 0.52
CA LEU A 117 -10.33 13.73 1.12
C LEU A 117 -11.87 13.70 1.22
N ILE A 118 -12.47 14.80 1.69
CA ILE A 118 -13.93 14.89 1.87
C ILE A 118 -14.72 14.91 0.55
N LEU A 119 -14.04 15.08 -0.60
CA LEU A 119 -14.67 14.96 -1.91
C LEU A 119 -14.94 13.50 -2.30
N HIS A 120 -14.38 12.54 -1.55
CA HIS A 120 -14.57 11.12 -1.84
C HIS A 120 -15.94 10.64 -1.33
N PRO A 121 -16.87 10.22 -2.21
CA PRO A 121 -18.23 9.89 -1.82
C PRO A 121 -18.30 8.67 -0.89
N ASP A 122 -17.40 7.69 -1.07
CA ASP A 122 -17.40 6.47 -0.24
C ASP A 122 -16.81 6.66 1.16
N LEU A 123 -16.30 7.85 1.48
CA LEU A 123 -15.83 8.21 2.82
C LEU A 123 -16.81 9.10 3.57
N GLU A 124 -17.96 9.43 2.96
CA GLU A 124 -18.96 10.29 3.57
C GLU A 124 -19.45 9.71 4.91
N GLY A 125 -19.44 10.54 5.95
CA GLY A 125 -19.89 10.16 7.30
C GLY A 125 -18.86 9.38 8.13
N LEU A 126 -17.72 8.97 7.56
CA LEU A 126 -16.64 8.37 8.35
C LEU A 126 -15.86 9.46 9.10
N PRO A 127 -15.58 9.27 10.41
CA PRO A 127 -14.65 10.10 11.14
C PRO A 127 -13.28 10.15 10.48
N ILE A 128 -12.63 11.30 10.54
CA ILE A 128 -11.26 11.50 10.05
C ILE A 128 -10.36 11.74 11.25
N ILE A 129 -9.22 11.06 11.29
CA ILE A 129 -8.19 11.21 12.31
C ILE A 129 -6.91 11.64 11.62
N VAL A 130 -6.33 12.76 12.04
CA VAL A 130 -5.12 13.30 11.41
C VAL A 130 -3.98 13.36 12.41
N PHE A 131 -2.86 12.76 12.03
CA PHE A 131 -1.66 12.68 12.85
C PHE A 131 -0.46 13.33 12.16
N ARG A 132 0.32 14.09 12.94
CA ARG A 132 1.72 14.39 12.65
C ARG A 132 2.61 13.48 13.46
N ALA A 133 3.53 12.81 12.82
CA ALA A 133 4.40 11.82 13.42
C ALA A 133 5.88 12.19 13.24
N ASP A 134 6.62 12.12 14.34
CA ASP A 134 8.07 12.00 14.35
C ASP A 134 8.39 10.52 14.54
N TYR A 135 8.58 9.83 13.41
CA TYR A 135 8.86 8.40 13.37
C TYR A 135 10.21 8.06 14.04
N GLU A 136 11.17 8.98 14.02
CA GLU A 136 12.50 8.78 14.60
C GLU A 136 12.44 8.79 16.14
N GLN A 137 11.56 9.62 16.70
CA GLN A 137 11.35 9.69 18.16
C GLN A 137 10.18 8.83 18.65
N GLY A 138 9.37 8.25 17.75
CA GLY A 138 8.14 7.56 18.11
C GLY A 138 7.14 8.49 18.78
N ARG A 139 6.95 9.70 18.25
CA ARG A 139 6.03 10.70 18.80
C ARG A 139 4.95 11.04 17.79
N VAL A 140 3.71 11.17 18.27
CA VAL A 140 2.59 11.55 17.43
C VAL A 140 1.79 12.68 18.08
N ARG A 141 1.30 13.60 17.26
CA ARG A 141 0.37 14.66 17.66
C ARG A 141 -0.87 14.64 16.77
N ILE A 142 -2.05 14.75 17.38
CA ILE A 142 -3.28 15.03 16.61
C ILE A 142 -3.16 16.40 15.95
N VAL A 143 -3.64 16.49 14.72
CA VAL A 143 -3.93 17.77 14.07
C VAL A 143 -5.42 18.02 14.17
N PRO A 144 -5.88 18.97 15.00
CA PRO A 144 -7.30 19.27 15.12
C PRO A 144 -7.86 19.80 13.79
N HIS A 145 -9.03 19.30 13.39
CA HIS A 145 -9.76 19.77 12.22
C HIS A 145 -11.29 19.76 12.47
N GLY A 146 -12.04 20.43 11.61
CA GLY A 146 -13.51 20.55 11.69
C GLY A 146 -14.28 19.58 10.78
N LYS A 147 -13.74 18.39 10.49
CA LYS A 147 -14.27 17.48 9.44
C LYS A 147 -14.81 16.14 9.99
N GLY A 148 -15.38 16.15 11.20
CA GLY A 148 -15.78 14.94 11.92
C GLY A 148 -14.57 14.27 12.58
N ARG A 149 -14.70 13.92 13.86
CA ARG A 149 -13.60 13.41 14.70
C ARG A 149 -14.07 12.23 15.53
N ASP A 150 -13.16 11.28 15.74
CA ASP A 150 -13.37 10.16 16.66
C ASP A 150 -12.43 10.32 17.85
N TYR A 151 -12.91 11.00 18.89
CA TYR A 151 -12.09 11.27 20.08
C TYR A 151 -11.68 9.99 20.83
N GLU A 152 -12.48 8.94 20.76
CA GLU A 152 -12.16 7.69 21.46
C GLU A 152 -10.99 7.00 20.77
N ASP A 153 -11.09 6.77 19.46
CA ASP A 153 -10.02 6.15 18.70
C ASP A 153 -8.79 7.07 18.58
N GLU A 154 -8.94 8.39 18.46
CA GLU A 154 -7.82 9.34 18.53
C GLU A 154 -6.96 9.14 19.79
N ASN A 155 -7.61 9.15 20.97
CA ASN A 155 -6.92 9.01 22.25
C ASN A 155 -6.35 7.59 22.44
N ARG A 156 -7.10 6.57 22.01
CA ARG A 156 -6.64 5.18 22.07
C ARG A 156 -5.37 4.99 21.25
N LEU A 157 -5.34 5.48 20.01
CA LEU A 157 -4.19 5.33 19.12
C LEU A 157 -2.95 6.05 19.65
N ILE A 158 -3.10 7.28 20.17
CA ILE A 158 -1.97 8.01 20.78
C ILE A 158 -1.43 7.29 22.00
N SER A 159 -2.30 6.74 22.85
CA SER A 159 -1.88 6.05 24.08
C SER A 159 -1.04 4.79 23.82
N GLN A 160 -1.06 4.29 22.59
CA GLN A 160 -0.39 3.07 22.14
C GLN A 160 0.81 3.35 21.24
N VAL A 161 1.19 4.63 21.08
CA VAL A 161 2.28 5.02 20.20
C VAL A 161 3.59 4.41 20.65
N ASN A 162 4.28 3.76 19.72
CA ASN A 162 5.61 3.21 19.91
C ASN A 162 6.56 3.71 18.83
N ARG A 163 7.86 3.73 19.15
CA ARG A 163 8.87 4.01 18.12
C ARG A 163 8.93 2.84 17.14
N PRO A 164 8.65 3.05 15.84
CA PRO A 164 8.80 2.01 14.83
C PRO A 164 10.27 1.69 14.57
N GLU A 165 10.53 0.55 13.94
CA GLU A 165 11.84 0.20 13.41
C GLU A 165 12.35 1.21 12.39
N GLU A 166 13.67 1.21 12.16
CA GLU A 166 14.33 2.11 11.20
C GLU A 166 13.79 1.92 9.78
N LEU A 167 13.74 3.02 9.01
CA LEU A 167 13.30 3.02 7.63
C LEU A 167 14.47 2.68 6.70
N ASP A 168 14.33 1.63 5.88
CA ASP A 168 15.20 1.40 4.73
C ASP A 168 14.80 2.30 3.56
N THR A 169 15.51 3.41 3.43
CA THR A 169 15.34 4.36 2.31
C THR A 169 15.86 3.84 0.97
N HIS A 170 16.38 2.62 0.87
CA HIS A 170 16.91 2.06 -0.37
C HIS A 170 15.97 1.06 -1.03
N THR A 171 14.98 0.56 -0.30
CA THR A 171 14.01 -0.39 -0.82
C THR A 171 12.65 0.26 -0.86
N LEU A 172 12.07 0.32 -2.05
CA LEU A 172 10.67 0.65 -2.26
C LEU A 172 9.90 -0.63 -2.56
N VAL A 173 8.81 -0.85 -1.84
CA VAL A 173 7.91 -1.99 -2.05
C VAL A 173 6.62 -1.49 -2.71
N LEU A 174 6.22 -2.13 -3.81
CA LEU A 174 4.86 -2.03 -4.36
C LEU A 174 4.09 -3.26 -3.90
N ILE A 175 3.04 -3.09 -3.13
CA ILE A 175 2.28 -4.19 -2.52
C ILE A 175 0.80 -3.85 -2.40
N CYS A 176 -0.06 -4.86 -2.29
CA CYS A 176 -1.49 -4.64 -2.17
C CYS A 176 -1.87 -3.90 -0.87
N SER A 177 -2.95 -3.11 -0.95
CA SER A 177 -3.64 -2.50 0.19
C SER A 177 -4.26 -3.51 1.16
N ASP A 178 -4.35 -4.79 0.76
CA ASP A 178 -4.90 -5.89 1.55
C ASP A 178 -4.39 -5.84 2.99
N SER A 179 -5.32 -5.86 3.94
CA SER A 179 -5.00 -5.70 5.37
C SER A 179 -4.23 -6.89 5.93
N ARG A 180 -4.17 -8.02 5.21
CA ARG A 180 -3.59 -9.30 5.66
C ARG A 180 -2.15 -9.48 5.25
N ILE A 181 -1.57 -8.51 4.56
CA ILE A 181 -0.17 -8.54 4.17
C ILE A 181 0.53 -7.31 4.70
N ASP A 182 1.84 -7.40 4.91
CA ASP A 182 2.69 -6.27 5.24
C ASP A 182 3.93 -6.24 4.33
N PRO A 183 4.47 -5.04 4.05
CA PRO A 183 5.75 -4.91 3.36
C PRO A 183 6.83 -5.75 4.08
N PRO A 184 7.60 -6.58 3.35
CA PRO A 184 8.58 -7.44 3.98
C PRO A 184 9.71 -6.64 4.62
N VAL A 185 10.11 -7.03 5.84
CA VAL A 185 11.22 -6.40 6.56
C VAL A 185 12.53 -6.65 5.82
N THR A 186 13.32 -5.60 5.63
CA THR A 186 14.63 -5.68 4.99
C THR A 186 15.75 -5.86 6.01
N PRO A 187 16.96 -6.27 5.59
CA PRO A 187 18.13 -6.28 6.48
C PRO A 187 18.50 -4.91 7.06
N ARG A 188 17.98 -3.81 6.48
CA ARG A 188 18.22 -2.43 6.91
C ARG A 188 17.06 -1.84 7.73
N GLY A 189 15.96 -2.56 7.87
CA GLY A 189 14.74 -2.08 8.53
C GLY A 189 13.50 -2.18 7.65
N LEU A 190 12.46 -1.41 7.96
CA LEU A 190 11.19 -1.38 7.24
C LEU A 190 11.35 -0.63 5.92
N PRO A 191 10.92 -1.16 4.76
CA PRO A 191 11.08 -0.46 3.49
C PRO A 191 10.09 0.69 3.35
N MET A 192 10.34 1.60 2.41
CA MET A 192 9.26 2.47 1.90
C MET A 192 8.22 1.62 1.16
N ALA A 193 6.96 2.05 1.12
CA ALA A 193 5.91 1.29 0.46
C ALA A 193 4.88 2.16 -0.26
N ILE A 194 4.49 1.73 -1.46
CA ILE A 194 3.26 2.15 -2.13
C ILE A 194 2.28 0.98 -1.98
N ARG A 195 1.19 1.24 -1.26
CA ARG A 195 0.10 0.28 -1.00
C ARG A 195 -1.14 0.72 -1.77
N THR A 196 -1.53 -0.07 -2.77
CA THR A 196 -2.66 0.17 -3.68
C THR A 196 -3.40 -1.12 -4.00
N LEU A 197 -4.53 -1.08 -4.70
CA LEU A 197 -5.22 -2.30 -5.12
C LEU A 197 -4.31 -3.14 -6.04
N GLY A 198 -3.99 -4.36 -5.60
CA GLY A 198 -3.08 -5.26 -6.32
C GLY A 198 -1.61 -4.81 -6.37
N GLY A 199 -1.23 -3.79 -5.61
CA GLY A 199 0.10 -3.16 -5.71
C GLY A 199 0.31 -2.42 -7.05
N TYR A 200 -0.79 -2.13 -7.76
CA TYR A 200 -0.77 -1.51 -9.06
C TYR A 200 -0.20 -0.08 -9.03
N ILE A 201 0.53 0.26 -10.08
CA ILE A 201 0.95 1.63 -10.41
C ILE A 201 0.57 1.91 -11.86
N PRO A 202 -0.04 3.08 -12.16
CA PRO A 202 -0.45 3.42 -13.52
C PRO A 202 0.75 3.78 -14.40
N GLN A 203 0.54 3.79 -15.72
CA GLN A 203 1.49 4.37 -16.67
C GLN A 203 1.60 5.88 -16.48
N TYR A 204 2.79 6.43 -16.67
CA TYR A 204 3.01 7.86 -16.60
C TYR A 204 2.25 8.59 -17.72
N THR A 205 1.40 9.54 -17.34
CA THR A 205 0.56 10.30 -18.28
C THR A 205 1.16 11.66 -18.66
N GLY A 206 2.03 12.21 -17.80
CA GLY A 206 2.53 13.58 -17.92
C GLY A 206 1.50 14.66 -17.59
N LEU A 207 0.35 14.29 -17.04
CA LEU A 207 -0.69 15.22 -16.58
C LEU A 207 -0.45 15.61 -15.11
N GLU A 208 -1.13 16.65 -14.65
CA GLU A 208 -1.13 17.04 -13.22
C GLU A 208 -2.01 16.08 -12.41
N ASP A 209 -1.54 14.84 -12.24
CA ASP A 209 -2.22 13.76 -11.54
C ASP A 209 -1.25 12.99 -10.62
N GLU A 210 -1.72 11.87 -10.05
CA GLU A 210 -0.91 11.01 -9.20
C GLU A 210 0.37 10.49 -9.87
N THR A 211 0.41 10.39 -11.21
CA THR A 211 1.58 9.92 -11.95
C THR A 211 2.69 10.97 -11.97
N LEU A 212 2.35 12.26 -12.02
CA LEU A 212 3.32 13.34 -11.85
C LEU A 212 3.86 13.39 -10.42
N TYR A 213 3.00 13.17 -9.42
CA TYR A 213 3.42 13.09 -8.02
C TYR A 213 4.38 11.93 -7.78
N LEU A 214 4.08 10.76 -8.36
CA LEU A 214 4.96 9.59 -8.33
C LEU A 214 6.28 9.86 -9.07
N ASN A 215 6.26 10.49 -10.24
CA ASN A 215 7.48 10.84 -10.96
C ASN A 215 8.41 11.74 -10.12
N ASN A 216 7.85 12.77 -9.49
CA ASN A 216 8.60 13.65 -8.60
C ASN A 216 9.17 12.89 -7.39
N PHE A 217 8.39 11.97 -6.80
CA PHE A 217 8.88 11.11 -5.74
C PHE A 217 10.07 10.24 -6.19
N PHE A 218 9.96 9.61 -7.36
CA PHE A 218 11.03 8.79 -7.91
C PHE A 218 12.28 9.62 -8.22
N GLU A 219 12.13 10.81 -8.78
CA GLU A 219 13.24 11.74 -9.05
C GLU A 219 13.98 12.09 -7.75
N ASP A 220 13.23 12.55 -6.74
CA ASP A 220 13.78 12.89 -5.44
C ASP A 220 14.48 11.68 -4.80
N TRP A 221 13.83 10.52 -4.75
CA TRP A 221 14.36 9.33 -4.10
C TRP A 221 15.62 8.80 -4.78
N LEU A 222 15.62 8.73 -6.12
CA LEU A 222 16.76 8.24 -6.89
C LEU A 222 17.94 9.20 -6.88
N SER A 223 17.73 10.48 -6.57
CA SER A 223 18.80 11.48 -6.45
C SER A 223 19.64 11.35 -5.17
N GLN A 224 19.12 10.71 -4.11
CA GLN A 224 19.75 10.81 -2.78
C GLN A 224 21.03 10.00 -2.61
N LYS A 225 21.20 8.87 -3.30
CA LYS A 225 22.40 8.00 -3.21
C LYS A 225 22.51 7.13 -4.46
N GLU A 226 23.41 7.43 -5.39
CA GLU A 226 23.49 6.67 -6.65
C GLU A 226 23.82 5.17 -6.42
N GLY A 227 23.04 4.28 -7.05
CA GLY A 227 23.45 2.90 -7.32
C GLY A 227 23.06 1.82 -6.30
N THR A 228 22.19 2.12 -5.31
CA THR A 228 21.80 1.11 -4.29
C THR A 228 20.29 0.96 -4.08
N GLN A 229 19.48 1.76 -4.78
CA GLN A 229 18.02 1.68 -4.73
C GLN A 229 17.50 0.47 -5.50
N GLN A 230 16.38 -0.06 -5.04
CA GLN A 230 15.64 -1.13 -5.71
C GLN A 230 14.14 -0.99 -5.46
N ILE A 231 13.36 -1.49 -6.40
CA ILE A 231 11.91 -1.61 -6.32
C ILE A 231 11.56 -3.10 -6.26
N LEU A 232 10.81 -3.49 -5.24
CA LEU A 232 10.25 -4.84 -5.09
C LEU A 232 8.76 -4.79 -5.37
N VAL A 233 8.31 -5.50 -6.39
CA VAL A 233 6.89 -5.74 -6.68
C VAL A 233 6.48 -7.02 -5.96
N ILE A 234 5.61 -6.89 -4.96
CA ILE A 234 5.15 -8.01 -4.15
C ILE A 234 3.75 -8.42 -4.60
N VAL A 235 3.68 -9.58 -5.22
CA VAL A 235 2.43 -10.21 -5.64
C VAL A 235 1.99 -11.14 -4.52
N HIS A 236 0.76 -10.99 -4.03
CA HIS A 236 0.25 -11.88 -3.00
C HIS A 236 -0.96 -12.69 -3.46
N GLY A 237 -1.13 -13.88 -2.89
CA GLY A 237 -2.22 -14.78 -3.22
C GLY A 237 -2.07 -16.12 -2.51
N ASN A 238 -2.92 -17.07 -2.87
CA ASN A 238 -2.84 -18.44 -2.38
C ASN A 238 -1.90 -19.29 -3.25
N PHE A 239 -0.60 -19.01 -3.21
CA PHE A 239 0.37 -19.73 -4.06
C PHE A 239 0.76 -21.11 -3.51
N GLU A 240 0.56 -21.35 -2.21
CA GLU A 240 0.90 -22.63 -1.54
C GLU A 240 -0.30 -23.59 -1.38
N GLY A 241 -1.52 -23.15 -1.69
CA GLY A 241 -2.68 -24.02 -1.89
C GLY A 241 -3.80 -23.90 -0.86
N ASP A 242 -3.55 -23.37 0.34
CA ASP A 242 -4.56 -23.17 1.39
C ASP A 242 -4.53 -21.73 1.95
N GLY A 243 -5.25 -20.81 1.30
CA GLY A 243 -5.28 -19.42 1.73
C GLY A 243 -6.21 -18.54 0.88
N PRO A 244 -6.46 -17.30 1.31
CA PRO A 244 -7.24 -16.36 0.53
C PRO A 244 -6.42 -15.71 -0.59
N SER A 245 -7.07 -15.55 -1.74
CA SER A 245 -6.56 -14.76 -2.86
C SER A 245 -6.58 -13.25 -2.59
N CYS A 246 -5.86 -12.52 -3.43
CA CYS A 246 -5.93 -11.06 -3.48
C CYS A 246 -7.35 -10.59 -3.87
N GLY A 247 -7.96 -9.75 -3.02
CA GLY A 247 -9.30 -9.22 -3.25
C GLY A 247 -9.41 -8.37 -4.52
N ALA A 248 -8.40 -7.52 -4.80
CA ALA A 248 -8.35 -6.74 -6.03
C ALA A 248 -8.14 -7.63 -7.28
N GLY A 249 -7.29 -8.65 -7.15
CA GLY A 249 -7.09 -9.67 -8.20
C GLY A 249 -8.41 -10.33 -8.56
N MET A 250 -9.14 -10.84 -7.56
CA MET A 250 -10.46 -11.45 -7.70
C MET A 250 -11.48 -10.50 -8.33
N ALA A 251 -11.64 -9.29 -7.77
CA ALA A 251 -12.64 -8.33 -8.25
C ALA A 251 -12.37 -7.85 -9.68
N SER A 252 -11.09 -7.82 -10.11
CA SER A 252 -10.73 -7.45 -11.48
C SER A 252 -10.98 -8.55 -12.53
N LEU A 253 -11.27 -9.79 -12.13
CA LEU A 253 -11.68 -10.85 -13.06
C LEU A 253 -13.07 -10.57 -13.65
N SER A 254 -13.92 -9.84 -12.93
CA SER A 254 -15.29 -9.53 -13.34
C SER A 254 -15.70 -8.12 -12.88
N PRO A 255 -15.03 -7.06 -13.36
CA PRO A 255 -15.27 -5.71 -12.85
C PRO A 255 -16.67 -5.18 -13.19
N ALA A 256 -17.34 -5.76 -14.20
CA ALA A 256 -18.71 -5.40 -14.58
C ALA A 256 -19.73 -5.60 -13.44
N ASP A 257 -19.46 -6.54 -12.52
CA ASP A 257 -20.35 -6.89 -11.40
C ASP A 257 -20.26 -5.87 -10.24
N ILE A 258 -19.24 -5.01 -10.24
CA ILE A 258 -18.97 -4.08 -9.15
C ILE A 258 -19.85 -2.85 -9.28
N SER A 259 -20.81 -2.65 -8.39
CA SER A 259 -21.79 -1.54 -8.50
C SER A 259 -21.19 -0.14 -8.31
N ASN A 260 -20.15 -0.02 -7.47
CA ASN A 260 -19.45 1.24 -7.24
C ASN A 260 -18.69 1.67 -8.50
N LYS A 261 -19.03 2.85 -9.05
CA LYS A 261 -18.48 3.35 -10.33
C LYS A 261 -16.97 3.64 -10.25
N MET A 262 -16.50 4.23 -9.16
CA MET A 262 -15.09 4.57 -8.99
C MET A 262 -14.26 3.30 -8.86
N LEU A 263 -14.68 2.38 -7.98
CA LEU A 263 -14.02 1.10 -7.82
C LEU A 263 -14.04 0.29 -9.12
N ARG A 264 -15.19 0.23 -9.82
CA ARG A 264 -15.30 -0.42 -11.13
C ARG A 264 -14.29 0.14 -12.12
N SER A 265 -14.15 1.47 -12.20
CA SER A 265 -13.20 2.12 -13.11
C SER A 265 -11.76 1.65 -12.84
N VAL A 266 -11.36 1.63 -11.57
CA VAL A 266 -10.04 1.14 -11.16
C VAL A 266 -9.86 -0.33 -11.49
N LEU A 267 -10.84 -1.18 -11.22
CA LEU A 267 -10.74 -2.61 -11.51
C LEU A 267 -10.70 -2.93 -13.02
N VAL A 268 -11.40 -2.13 -13.85
CA VAL A 268 -11.28 -2.19 -15.32
C VAL A 268 -9.88 -1.78 -15.77
N GLU A 269 -9.27 -0.78 -15.13
CA GLU A 269 -7.89 -0.39 -15.42
C GLU A 269 -6.89 -1.52 -15.08
N LEU A 270 -7.04 -2.14 -13.91
CA LEU A 270 -6.25 -3.33 -13.51
C LEU A 270 -6.41 -4.47 -14.53
N GLU A 271 -7.64 -4.77 -14.95
CA GLU A 271 -7.92 -5.77 -15.97
C GLU A 271 -7.23 -5.44 -17.30
N ASN A 272 -7.37 -4.21 -17.78
CA ASN A 272 -6.79 -3.78 -19.05
C ASN A 272 -5.27 -3.73 -19.03
N ALA A 273 -4.66 -3.42 -17.88
CA ALA A 273 -3.22 -3.44 -17.71
C ALA A 273 -2.65 -4.86 -17.72
N ALA A 274 -3.36 -5.83 -17.12
CA ALA A 274 -2.92 -7.23 -17.06
C ALA A 274 -3.11 -7.99 -18.39
N LYS A 275 -4.20 -7.72 -19.12
CA LYS A 275 -4.58 -8.40 -20.39
C LYS A 275 -3.44 -8.63 -21.40
N PRO A 276 -2.54 -7.67 -21.68
CA PRO A 276 -1.44 -7.88 -22.63
C PRO A 276 -0.44 -8.98 -22.22
N PHE A 277 -0.42 -9.36 -20.94
CA PHE A 277 0.45 -10.38 -20.36
C PHE A 277 -0.31 -11.69 -20.04
N GLU A 278 -1.54 -11.82 -20.54
CA GLU A 278 -2.41 -12.97 -20.37
C GLU A 278 -2.54 -13.69 -21.73
N PRO A 279 -1.79 -14.78 -22.00
CA PRO A 279 -1.90 -15.50 -23.28
C PRO A 279 -3.30 -16.11 -23.47
N VAL A 280 -3.95 -16.41 -22.36
CA VAL A 280 -5.38 -16.68 -22.24
C VAL A 280 -5.92 -15.82 -21.09
N PRO A 281 -7.19 -15.38 -21.13
CA PRO A 281 -7.78 -14.62 -20.03
C PRO A 281 -7.53 -15.32 -18.68
N ALA A 282 -7.12 -14.56 -17.67
CA ALA A 282 -6.88 -15.10 -16.33
C ALA A 282 -8.13 -15.81 -15.80
N ASN A 283 -7.97 -17.06 -15.35
CA ASN A 283 -9.05 -17.84 -14.74
C ASN A 283 -9.04 -17.73 -13.21
N THR A 284 -7.89 -17.37 -12.63
CA THR A 284 -7.70 -17.26 -11.19
C THR A 284 -7.19 -15.88 -10.79
N PRO A 285 -7.45 -15.42 -9.56
CA PRO A 285 -6.86 -14.19 -9.04
C PRO A 285 -5.33 -14.20 -9.09
N GLU A 286 -4.72 -15.36 -8.82
CA GLU A 286 -3.27 -15.58 -8.84
C GLU A 286 -2.65 -15.37 -10.22
N ASP A 287 -3.30 -15.86 -11.28
CA ASP A 287 -2.88 -15.59 -12.66
C ASP A 287 -2.96 -14.08 -12.95
N ARG A 288 -4.07 -13.46 -12.57
CA ARG A 288 -4.32 -12.02 -12.77
C ARG A 288 -3.26 -11.16 -12.09
N VAL A 289 -2.94 -11.42 -10.82
CA VAL A 289 -1.94 -10.60 -10.10
C VAL A 289 -0.51 -10.83 -10.60
N LYS A 290 -0.19 -12.02 -11.13
CA LYS A 290 1.09 -12.28 -11.82
C LYS A 290 1.21 -11.46 -13.11
N SER A 291 0.17 -11.46 -13.94
CA SER A 291 0.13 -10.63 -15.15
C SER A 291 0.17 -9.13 -14.83
N LEU A 292 -0.48 -8.72 -13.73
CA LEU A 292 -0.41 -7.34 -13.24
C LEU A 292 1.00 -6.94 -12.80
N ALA A 293 1.79 -7.86 -12.22
CA ALA A 293 3.18 -7.59 -11.84
C ALA A 293 4.06 -7.25 -13.05
N LEU A 294 3.85 -7.94 -14.18
CA LEU A 294 4.51 -7.65 -15.44
C LEU A 294 4.09 -6.27 -15.98
N ALA A 295 2.80 -5.93 -15.86
CA ALA A 295 2.29 -4.61 -16.23
C ALA A 295 2.89 -3.50 -15.35
N ILE A 296 2.93 -3.68 -14.03
CA ILE A 296 3.55 -2.76 -13.07
C ILE A 296 5.01 -2.48 -13.47
N ARG A 297 5.77 -3.52 -13.80
CA ARG A 297 7.15 -3.37 -14.25
C ARG A 297 7.27 -2.52 -15.52
N GLN A 298 6.42 -2.76 -16.52
CA GLN A 298 6.41 -1.94 -17.74
C GLN A 298 5.98 -0.50 -17.46
N ASN A 299 4.96 -0.31 -16.60
CA ASN A 299 4.46 1.00 -16.22
C ASN A 299 5.53 1.83 -15.50
N LEU A 300 6.29 1.23 -14.56
CA LEU A 300 7.41 1.90 -13.90
C LEU A 300 8.44 2.45 -14.89
N LEU A 301 8.71 1.73 -15.98
CA LEU A 301 9.65 2.15 -17.01
C LEU A 301 9.11 3.28 -17.91
N THR A 302 7.83 3.64 -17.79
CA THR A 302 7.28 4.82 -18.47
C THR A 302 7.57 6.13 -17.72
N TYR A 303 7.91 6.08 -16.43
CA TYR A 303 8.22 7.27 -15.63
C TYR A 303 9.57 7.84 -16.03
N PRO A 304 9.67 9.12 -16.43
CA PRO A 304 10.93 9.75 -16.81
C PRO A 304 12.04 9.56 -15.77
N ALA A 305 11.73 9.81 -14.49
CA ALA A 305 12.69 9.68 -13.40
C ALA A 305 13.32 8.28 -13.29
N ILE A 306 12.55 7.22 -13.60
CA ILE A 306 13.04 5.84 -13.60
C ILE A 306 13.78 5.53 -14.92
N ASN A 307 13.15 5.83 -16.06
CA ASN A 307 13.65 5.46 -17.38
C ASN A 307 15.02 6.09 -17.68
N THR A 308 15.23 7.34 -17.27
CA THR A 308 16.50 8.04 -17.52
C THR A 308 17.59 7.70 -16.50
N ASN A 309 17.24 7.09 -15.38
CA ASN A 309 18.23 6.77 -14.34
C ASN A 309 19.12 5.58 -14.78
N PRO A 310 20.46 5.67 -14.67
CA PRO A 310 21.34 4.56 -15.05
C PRO A 310 21.04 3.24 -14.33
N ILE A 311 20.55 3.29 -13.08
CA ILE A 311 20.26 2.09 -12.29
C ILE A 311 19.12 1.25 -12.88
N SER A 312 18.18 1.87 -13.62
CA SER A 312 17.04 1.14 -14.20
C SER A 312 17.43 0.14 -15.29
N LYS A 313 18.65 0.28 -15.83
CA LYS A 313 19.26 -0.66 -16.77
C LYS A 313 19.88 -1.88 -16.10
N THR A 314 20.01 -1.86 -14.77
CA THR A 314 20.50 -3.02 -14.02
C THR A 314 19.38 -4.03 -13.88
N VAL A 315 19.72 -5.32 -14.01
CA VAL A 315 18.71 -6.39 -13.92
C VAL A 315 18.02 -6.32 -12.56
N ASP A 316 18.76 -6.03 -11.47
CA ASP A 316 18.29 -6.05 -10.08
C ASP A 316 17.41 -4.87 -9.64
N PHE A 317 17.23 -3.84 -10.47
CA PHE A 317 16.53 -2.63 -10.03
C PHE A 317 15.04 -2.84 -9.76
N ILE A 318 14.33 -3.61 -10.60
CA ILE A 318 12.92 -3.98 -10.39
C ILE A 318 12.83 -5.50 -10.31
N ARG A 319 12.38 -6.01 -9.17
CA ARG A 319 12.24 -7.44 -8.89
C ARG A 319 10.82 -7.76 -8.48
N THR A 320 10.33 -8.92 -8.91
CA THR A 320 9.03 -9.44 -8.49
C THR A 320 9.25 -10.55 -7.48
N LEU A 321 8.46 -10.57 -6.41
CA LEU A 321 8.41 -11.67 -5.44
C LEU A 321 6.96 -12.07 -5.22
N LEU A 322 6.73 -13.35 -4.93
CA LEU A 322 5.44 -13.84 -4.51
C LEU A 322 5.39 -13.85 -2.98
N MET A 323 4.21 -13.59 -2.44
CA MET A 323 3.93 -13.62 -1.01
C MET A 323 2.69 -14.47 -0.77
N ASP A 324 2.77 -15.42 0.14
CA ASP A 324 1.57 -16.09 0.63
C ASP A 324 0.77 -15.14 1.53
N THR A 325 -0.52 -14.93 1.22
CA THR A 325 -1.34 -13.89 1.87
C THR A 325 -1.45 -14.07 3.38
N VAL A 326 -1.37 -15.31 3.88
CA VAL A 326 -1.56 -15.59 5.31
C VAL A 326 -0.23 -15.59 6.05
N SER A 327 0.72 -16.39 5.58
CA SER A 327 2.01 -16.54 6.25
C SER A 327 2.95 -15.35 6.02
N ASN A 328 2.70 -14.56 4.97
CA ASN A 328 3.57 -13.49 4.48
C ASN A 328 4.98 -14.01 4.14
N VAL A 329 5.11 -15.33 3.88
CA VAL A 329 6.36 -15.93 3.41
C VAL A 329 6.58 -15.50 1.97
N LEU A 330 7.83 -15.17 1.65
CA LEU A 330 8.24 -14.75 0.32
C LEU A 330 8.78 -15.93 -0.46
N THR A 331 8.41 -16.03 -1.73
CA THR A 331 9.06 -16.91 -2.71
C THR A 331 9.52 -16.12 -3.92
N ILE A 332 10.64 -16.55 -4.51
CA ILE A 332 11.25 -15.89 -5.66
C ILE A 332 10.54 -16.37 -6.93
N THR A 333 10.25 -15.47 -7.87
CA THR A 333 9.79 -15.86 -9.22
C THR A 333 10.99 -16.21 -10.10
N ASP A 334 10.80 -17.12 -11.05
CA ASP A 334 11.84 -17.54 -12.00
C ASP A 334 12.16 -16.48 -13.09
N ASP A 335 11.71 -15.22 -12.93
CA ASP A 335 11.73 -14.16 -13.95
C ASP A 335 13.09 -13.51 -14.21
#